data_AF-A0A2H0W4T0-F1
#
_entry.id   AF-A0A2H0W4T0-F1
#
_cell.length_a   1.000
_cell.length_b   1.000
_cell.length_c   1.000
_cell.angle_alpha   90.00
_cell.angle_beta   90.00
_cell.angle_gamma   90.00
#
_symmetry.space_group_name_H-M   'P 1'
#
loop_
_entity.id
_entity.type
_entity.pdbx_description
1 polymer ?
#
loop_
_entity_poly.entity_id
_entity_poly.type
_entity_poly.pdbx_seq_one_letter_code
_entity_poly.pdbx_strand_id
1 'polypeptide(L)'
;MSSRKIKKIITRFPNLECGFFAALLVYCLKVCRHLGITTGKLVWEFISTATGVDNPDANPEIIYFNVGEGEYDQHGKERNRSLCEICSLDLIRETYNFLSGRPWIREIFQLVRDNDVDGLAISSHPFNLRELMTALSYNYQDKPQLVLDWLTLAFCGVFECCKAGVPIKDVFTPEHMVQGVACFAPLQLEWFEELLTEATITVKRHRAWANKAVKIAIDKGKFATINVPDIGDVKVLEVWCDSFKTGSAGRQAGYHIVIQWNKDGHCQIHGGHIKEKLENGSIIKRWIHLGMVAKELRLLEAKFRGRKITPDQDWTKSGNIFFVENKTKIPWYLPEFVTSLYNGTMSSRDIPATVIGKPKLFEAVIQSLPKCKLVVQIDKNKKQILEVITA
;
A
#
# COMPACT_ATOMS: atom_id res chain seq x y z
N MET A 1 -24.83 -27.91 -4.85
CA MET A 1 -23.53 -27.27 -5.14
C MET A 1 -22.49 -27.83 -4.16
N SER A 2 -21.41 -28.43 -4.65
CA SER A 2 -20.31 -28.89 -3.79
C SER A 2 -19.74 -27.70 -3.01
N SER A 3 -19.72 -27.77 -1.68
CA SER A 3 -19.16 -26.72 -0.84
C SER A 3 -17.66 -26.60 -1.13
N ARG A 4 -17.22 -25.54 -1.82
CA ARG A 4 -15.79 -25.25 -2.00
C ARG A 4 -15.14 -25.22 -0.62
N LYS A 5 -14.10 -26.02 -0.39
CA LYS A 5 -13.37 -26.07 0.87
C LYS A 5 -12.09 -25.28 0.71
N ILE A 6 -12.10 -24.03 1.15
CA ILE A 6 -10.90 -23.20 1.13
C ILE A 6 -9.91 -23.75 2.17
N LYS A 7 -8.69 -24.05 1.72
CA LYS A 7 -7.61 -24.63 2.53
C LYS A 7 -6.41 -23.72 2.67
N LYS A 8 -6.22 -22.79 1.73
CA LYS A 8 -5.02 -21.95 1.68
C LYS A 8 -5.37 -20.52 1.31
N ILE A 9 -4.68 -19.57 1.93
CA ILE A 9 -4.65 -18.17 1.54
C ILE A 9 -3.22 -17.81 1.17
N ILE A 10 -3.05 -17.25 -0.01
CA ILE A 10 -1.76 -16.79 -0.50
C ILE A 10 -1.80 -15.26 -0.51
N THR A 11 -0.84 -14.62 0.14
CA THR A 11 -0.68 -13.16 0.12
C THR A 11 0.79 -12.80 -0.06
N ARG A 12 1.06 -11.58 -0.53
CA ARG A 12 2.43 -11.10 -0.72
C ARG A 12 3.06 -10.66 0.61
N PHE A 13 2.28 -9.97 1.43
CA PHE A 13 2.66 -9.54 2.77
C PHE A 13 1.40 -9.14 3.57
N PRO A 14 1.38 -9.26 4.91
CA PRO A 14 0.27 -8.75 5.71
C PRO A 14 0.03 -7.25 5.49
N ASN A 15 -1.21 -6.89 5.14
CA ASN A 15 -1.73 -5.53 5.11
C ASN A 15 -3.00 -5.43 5.99
N LEU A 16 -3.65 -4.26 6.00
CA LEU A 16 -4.89 -4.08 6.77
C LEU A 16 -6.03 -4.97 6.28
N GLU A 17 -6.13 -5.22 4.97
CA GLU A 17 -7.16 -6.09 4.38
C GLU A 17 -7.01 -7.54 4.87
N CYS A 18 -5.79 -8.10 4.76
CA CYS A 18 -5.43 -9.43 5.26
C CYS A 18 -5.73 -9.54 6.76
N GLY A 19 -5.32 -8.54 7.54
CA GLY A 19 -5.55 -8.51 8.99
C GLY A 19 -7.04 -8.48 9.36
N PHE A 20 -7.82 -7.63 8.68
CA PHE A 20 -9.27 -7.54 8.89
C PHE A 20 -9.96 -8.86 8.52
N PHE A 21 -9.59 -9.46 7.39
CA PHE A 21 -10.15 -10.74 6.96
C PHE A 21 -9.81 -11.87 7.93
N ALA A 22 -8.55 -11.97 8.35
CA ALA A 22 -8.12 -12.93 9.36
C ALA A 22 -8.90 -12.75 10.66
N ALA A 23 -9.09 -11.51 11.12
CA ALA A 23 -9.91 -11.20 12.29
C ALA A 23 -11.37 -11.61 12.10
N LEU A 24 -11.97 -11.43 10.92
CA LEU A 24 -13.33 -11.90 10.66
C LEU A 24 -13.46 -13.42 10.74
N LEU A 25 -12.47 -14.18 10.26
CA LEU A 25 -12.47 -15.63 10.37
C LEU A 25 -12.42 -16.10 11.83
N VAL A 26 -11.64 -15.41 12.67
CA VAL A 26 -11.53 -15.71 14.11
C VAL A 26 -12.79 -15.27 14.86
N TYR A 27 -13.23 -14.03 14.64
CA TYR A 27 -14.30 -13.39 15.40
C TYR A 27 -15.70 -13.88 14.98
N CYS A 28 -15.88 -14.35 13.73
CA CYS A 28 -17.17 -14.73 13.16
C CYS A 28 -17.14 -16.12 12.52
N LEU A 29 -17.35 -17.18 13.31
CA LEU A 29 -17.45 -18.58 12.84
C LEU A 29 -18.45 -18.82 11.68
N LYS A 30 -19.45 -17.95 11.49
CA LYS A 30 -20.36 -18.02 10.34
C LYS A 30 -19.65 -17.77 9.01
N VAL A 31 -18.65 -16.87 8.97
CA VAL A 31 -17.83 -16.59 7.80
C VAL A 31 -17.04 -17.84 7.39
N CYS A 32 -16.37 -18.49 8.35
CA CYS A 32 -15.65 -19.74 8.12
C CYS A 32 -16.54 -20.85 7.54
N ARG A 33 -17.72 -21.08 8.14
CA ARG A 33 -18.67 -22.10 7.67
C ARG A 33 -19.12 -21.87 6.22
N HIS A 34 -19.38 -20.62 5.86
CA HIS A 34 -19.85 -20.28 4.51
C HIS A 34 -18.76 -20.41 3.45
N LEU A 35 -17.53 -20.02 3.79
CA LEU A 35 -16.38 -20.18 2.93
C LEU A 35 -15.88 -21.64 2.86
N GLY A 36 -16.57 -22.57 3.54
CA GLY A 36 -16.15 -23.97 3.65
C GLY A 36 -14.79 -24.13 4.32
N ILE A 37 -14.33 -23.11 5.06
CA ILE A 37 -13.08 -23.12 5.80
C ILE A 37 -13.30 -23.98 7.05
N THR A 38 -12.54 -25.06 7.15
CA THR A 38 -12.48 -25.83 8.40
C THR A 38 -11.53 -25.11 9.34
N THR A 39 -12.05 -24.61 10.47
CA THR A 39 -11.26 -23.92 11.51
C THR A 39 -10.03 -24.76 11.89
N GLY A 40 -8.85 -24.12 11.92
CA GLY A 40 -7.58 -24.77 12.24
C GLY A 40 -6.88 -25.50 11.09
N LYS A 41 -7.45 -25.51 9.87
CA LYS A 41 -6.84 -26.14 8.67
C LYS A 41 -6.45 -25.14 7.58
N LEU A 42 -6.71 -23.86 7.79
CA LEU A 42 -6.40 -22.79 6.85
C LEU A 42 -4.92 -22.42 6.96
N VAL A 43 -4.19 -22.50 5.85
CA VAL A 43 -2.77 -22.13 5.78
C VAL A 43 -2.63 -20.76 5.14
N TRP A 44 -1.91 -19.85 5.80
CA TRP A 44 -1.45 -18.59 5.20
C TRP A 44 -0.05 -18.79 4.62
N GLU A 45 0.11 -18.45 3.35
CA GLU A 45 1.39 -18.52 2.64
C GLU A 45 1.78 -17.13 2.15
N PHE A 46 3.02 -16.74 2.43
CA PHE A 46 3.56 -15.42 2.10
C PHE A 46 4.56 -15.55 0.94
N ILE A 47 4.18 -15.04 -0.24
CA ILE A 47 4.97 -15.17 -1.46
C ILE A 47 5.66 -13.87 -1.85
N SER A 48 6.88 -13.96 -2.39
CA SER A 48 7.61 -12.80 -2.88
C SER A 48 7.07 -12.36 -4.24
N THR A 49 6.87 -11.06 -4.42
CA THR A 49 6.49 -10.45 -5.70
C THR A 49 7.58 -10.61 -6.77
N ALA A 50 8.81 -10.94 -6.38
CA ALA A 50 9.91 -11.22 -7.29
C ALA A 50 9.92 -12.66 -7.82
N THR A 51 9.18 -13.57 -7.17
CA THR A 51 9.16 -14.99 -7.57
C THR A 51 8.35 -15.26 -8.82
N GLY A 52 7.58 -14.27 -9.29
CA GLY A 52 6.81 -14.39 -10.54
C GLY A 52 6.03 -15.69 -10.55
N VAL A 53 5.32 -15.99 -9.45
CA VAL A 53 4.33 -17.08 -9.43
C VAL A 53 3.21 -16.64 -10.37
N ASP A 54 3.51 -16.80 -11.66
CA ASP A 54 2.61 -16.65 -12.76
C ASP A 54 1.57 -17.75 -12.61
N ASN A 55 0.33 -17.33 -12.52
CA ASN A 55 -0.85 -18.14 -12.79
C ASN A 55 -0.85 -19.49 -12.04
N PRO A 56 -1.22 -19.51 -10.76
CA PRO A 56 -1.65 -20.77 -10.18
C PRO A 56 -2.87 -21.23 -10.99
N ASP A 57 -2.79 -22.42 -11.57
CA ASP A 57 -3.97 -23.11 -12.11
C ASP A 57 -5.15 -22.87 -11.18
N ALA A 58 -6.28 -22.41 -11.71
CA ALA A 58 -7.42 -21.95 -10.93
C ALA A 58 -7.86 -23.01 -9.91
N ASN A 59 -7.29 -22.94 -8.70
CA ASN A 59 -7.54 -23.88 -7.63
C ASN A 59 -8.63 -23.28 -6.74
N PRO A 60 -9.87 -23.81 -6.79
CA PRO A 60 -10.99 -23.25 -6.05
C PRO A 60 -10.85 -23.41 -4.52
N GLU A 61 -9.81 -24.12 -4.04
CA GLU A 61 -9.48 -24.26 -2.61
C GLU A 61 -8.47 -23.22 -2.11
N ILE A 62 -7.99 -22.32 -2.97
CA ILE A 62 -7.00 -21.28 -2.65
C ILE A 62 -7.60 -19.89 -2.86
N ILE A 63 -7.48 -19.01 -1.86
CA ILE A 63 -7.76 -17.58 -2.01
C ILE A 63 -6.43 -16.84 -2.23
N TYR A 64 -6.40 -15.94 -3.20
CA TYR A 64 -5.28 -15.04 -3.44
C TYR A 64 -5.64 -13.64 -2.93
N PHE A 65 -4.90 -13.15 -1.94
CA PHE A 65 -4.88 -11.74 -1.55
C PHE A 65 -3.75 -11.07 -2.32
N ASN A 66 -4.06 -10.63 -3.54
CA ASN A 66 -3.13 -9.81 -4.29
C ASN A 66 -3.27 -8.37 -3.81
N VAL A 67 -2.20 -7.86 -3.23
CA VAL A 67 -2.06 -6.45 -2.84
C VAL A 67 -1.10 -5.83 -3.84
N GLY A 68 -1.61 -4.91 -4.65
CA GLY A 68 -0.88 -4.04 -5.56
C GLY A 68 -0.48 -4.61 -6.92
N GLU A 69 -1.20 -5.51 -7.62
CA GLU A 69 -0.90 -5.84 -9.04
C GLU A 69 -1.81 -6.84 -9.79
N GLY A 70 -2.18 -6.49 -11.03
CA GLY A 70 -2.48 -7.40 -12.16
C GLY A 70 -3.94 -7.51 -12.58
N GLU A 71 -4.26 -8.42 -13.52
CA GLU A 71 -5.66 -8.83 -13.82
C GLU A 71 -6.36 -9.50 -12.61
N TYR A 72 -5.72 -9.56 -11.44
CA TYR A 72 -6.22 -10.24 -10.24
C TYR A 72 -6.21 -9.38 -8.98
N ASP A 73 -5.60 -8.18 -9.03
CA ASP A 73 -5.82 -7.12 -8.05
C ASP A 73 -6.71 -6.07 -8.72
N GLN A 74 -8.01 -6.35 -8.73
CA GLN A 74 -8.97 -5.57 -9.51
C GLN A 74 -9.96 -4.87 -8.59
N HIS A 75 -9.53 -3.74 -8.03
CA HIS A 75 -10.47 -2.80 -7.44
C HIS A 75 -11.39 -2.19 -8.53
N GLY A 76 -12.57 -2.79 -8.75
CA GLY A 76 -13.77 -2.07 -9.16
C GLY A 76 -13.86 -1.44 -10.56
N LYS A 77 -13.23 -2.00 -11.63
CA LYS A 77 -13.49 -1.52 -13.00
C LYS A 77 -14.69 -2.24 -13.63
N GLU A 78 -15.74 -1.50 -14.00
CA GLU A 78 -17.01 -2.03 -14.57
C GLU A 78 -16.85 -2.96 -15.78
N ARG A 79 -15.81 -2.73 -16.58
CA ARG A 79 -15.50 -3.46 -17.82
C ARG A 79 -14.89 -4.86 -17.61
N ASN A 80 -14.49 -5.22 -16.39
CA ASN A 80 -13.91 -6.52 -16.06
C ASN A 80 -14.74 -7.33 -15.04
N ARG A 81 -15.99 -6.91 -14.76
CA ARG A 81 -16.84 -7.58 -13.77
C ARG A 81 -17.01 -9.08 -14.04
N SER A 82 -17.08 -9.54 -15.30
CA SER A 82 -17.42 -10.94 -15.61
C SER A 82 -16.30 -11.97 -15.39
N LEU A 83 -15.05 -11.55 -15.12
CA LEU A 83 -13.92 -12.46 -14.85
C LEU A 83 -13.34 -12.31 -13.43
N CYS A 84 -13.73 -11.25 -12.69
CA CYS A 84 -12.95 -10.66 -11.59
C CYS A 84 -13.82 -10.18 -10.42
N GLU A 85 -14.75 -11.00 -9.94
CA GLU A 85 -15.83 -10.48 -9.08
C GLU A 85 -15.46 -10.21 -7.62
N ILE A 86 -14.27 -10.59 -7.11
CA ILE A 86 -14.17 -10.69 -5.66
C ILE A 86 -12.82 -10.34 -5.02
N CYS A 87 -12.67 -9.04 -4.66
CA CYS A 87 -11.79 -8.62 -3.57
C CYS A 87 -12.14 -9.42 -2.31
N SER A 88 -11.17 -9.75 -1.46
CA SER A 88 -11.40 -10.63 -0.30
C SER A 88 -12.47 -10.09 0.67
N LEU A 89 -12.56 -8.77 0.72
CA LEU A 89 -13.59 -8.00 1.41
C LEU A 89 -14.92 -8.00 0.65
N ASP A 90 -14.89 -7.94 -0.68
CA ASP A 90 -16.10 -8.06 -1.51
C ASP A 90 -16.73 -9.47 -1.47
N LEU A 91 -15.94 -10.53 -1.19
CA LEU A 91 -16.41 -11.91 -0.96
C LEU A 91 -17.37 -11.95 0.22
N ILE A 92 -17.04 -11.15 1.23
CA ILE A 92 -17.84 -11.02 2.45
C ILE A 92 -19.01 -10.05 2.23
N ARG A 93 -18.84 -9.01 1.41
CA ARG A 93 -19.86 -7.99 1.14
C ARG A 93 -21.06 -8.54 0.35
N GLU A 94 -20.81 -9.29 -0.73
CA GLU A 94 -21.87 -9.74 -1.65
C GLU A 94 -22.63 -10.95 -1.11
N THR A 95 -21.93 -11.84 -0.42
CA THR A 95 -22.50 -13.09 0.09
C THR A 95 -23.42 -12.86 1.30
N TYR A 96 -23.41 -11.66 1.89
CA TYR A 96 -24.05 -11.49 3.17
C TYR A 96 -24.63 -10.09 3.42
N ASN A 97 -25.90 -10.11 3.78
CA ASN A 97 -26.52 -9.23 4.78
C ASN A 97 -25.80 -9.25 6.18
N PHE A 98 -24.49 -9.54 6.25
CA PHE A 98 -23.66 -9.62 7.44
C PHE A 98 -23.31 -8.23 7.94
N LEU A 99 -23.01 -7.32 7.01
CA LEU A 99 -22.83 -5.90 7.28
C LEU A 99 -24.15 -5.20 7.63
N SER A 100 -25.31 -5.71 7.21
CA SER A 100 -26.62 -5.11 7.55
C SER A 100 -27.07 -5.42 8.96
N GLY A 101 -26.64 -6.54 9.55
CA GLY A 101 -26.88 -6.84 10.97
C GLY A 101 -25.82 -6.29 11.94
N ARG A 102 -24.73 -5.70 11.44
CA ARG A 102 -23.61 -5.17 12.25
C ARG A 102 -23.09 -3.85 11.67
N PRO A 103 -23.82 -2.74 11.87
CA PRO A 103 -23.44 -1.42 11.34
C PRO A 103 -22.00 -1.03 11.69
N TRP A 104 -21.53 -1.40 12.87
CA TRP A 104 -20.17 -1.10 13.33
C TRP A 104 -19.07 -1.84 12.55
N ILE A 105 -19.27 -3.08 12.10
CA ILE A 105 -18.30 -3.76 11.21
C ILE A 105 -18.26 -3.09 9.83
N ARG A 106 -19.41 -2.63 9.34
CA ARG A 106 -19.52 -1.96 8.04
C ARG A 106 -18.68 -0.69 7.97
N GLU A 107 -18.66 0.09 9.05
CA GLU A 107 -17.85 1.31 9.11
C GLU A 107 -16.34 0.99 9.09
N ILE A 108 -15.91 -0.03 9.84
CA ILE A 108 -14.52 -0.50 9.81
C ILE A 108 -14.14 -1.00 8.42
N PHE A 109 -15.00 -1.83 7.83
CA PHE A 109 -14.83 -2.35 6.48
C PHE A 109 -14.63 -1.24 5.46
N GLN A 110 -15.49 -0.22 5.50
CA GLN A 110 -15.41 0.89 4.56
C GLN A 110 -14.10 1.66 4.73
N LEU A 111 -13.65 1.89 5.97
CA LEU A 111 -12.37 2.56 6.22
C LEU A 111 -11.17 1.74 5.75
N VAL A 112 -11.17 0.42 5.95
CA VAL A 112 -10.10 -0.46 5.45
C VAL A 112 -10.09 -0.47 3.93
N ARG A 113 -11.26 -0.59 3.29
CA ARG A 113 -11.40 -0.52 1.83
C ARG A 113 -10.94 0.83 1.28
N ASP A 114 -11.38 1.93 1.88
CA ASP A 114 -11.00 3.29 1.47
C ASP A 114 -9.49 3.51 1.67
N ASN A 115 -8.90 2.89 2.69
CA ASN A 115 -7.45 2.91 2.88
C ASN A 115 -6.69 2.18 1.78
N ASP A 116 -7.22 1.04 1.35
CA ASP A 116 -6.62 0.16 0.37
C ASP A 116 -6.75 0.73 -1.05
N VAL A 117 -7.96 1.16 -1.42
CA VAL A 117 -8.29 1.74 -2.74
C VAL A 117 -7.79 3.17 -2.88
N ASP A 118 -8.03 4.03 -1.89
CA ASP A 118 -7.79 5.47 -2.04
C ASP A 118 -6.57 5.95 -1.24
N GLY A 119 -5.87 5.04 -0.57
CA GLY A 119 -4.74 5.39 0.31
C GLY A 119 -5.15 6.21 1.54
N LEU A 120 -6.46 6.37 1.82
CA LEU A 120 -7.00 7.26 2.85
C LEU A 120 -6.62 6.80 4.25
N ALA A 121 -6.22 7.72 5.13
CA ALA A 121 -5.87 7.36 6.50
C ALA A 121 -7.07 6.75 7.25
N ILE A 122 -6.88 5.59 7.88
CA ILE A 122 -7.91 4.92 8.71
C ILE A 122 -8.20 5.67 10.01
N SER A 123 -7.26 6.50 10.48
CA SER A 123 -7.38 7.36 11.65
C SER A 123 -6.33 8.48 11.56
N SER A 124 -6.62 9.62 12.20
CA SER A 124 -5.68 10.75 12.32
C SER A 124 -4.60 10.53 13.39
N HIS A 125 -4.72 9.49 14.23
CA HIS A 125 -3.76 9.23 15.30
C HIS A 125 -2.37 8.90 14.71
N PRO A 126 -1.26 9.47 15.25
CA PRO A 126 0.09 9.23 14.71
C PRO A 126 0.57 7.78 14.88
N PHE A 127 -0.05 7.04 15.81
CA PHE A 127 0.19 5.62 16.07
C PHE A 127 -1.07 4.81 15.76
N ASN A 128 -1.74 5.10 14.65
CA ASN A 128 -2.88 4.28 14.23
C ASN A 128 -2.42 2.89 13.74
N LEU A 129 -3.38 1.97 13.59
CA LEU A 129 -3.13 0.58 13.20
C LEU A 129 -2.28 0.42 11.92
N ARG A 130 -2.45 1.28 10.90
CA ARG A 130 -1.62 1.25 9.66
C ARG A 130 -0.15 1.55 9.96
N GLU A 131 0.09 2.53 10.83
CA GLU A 131 1.44 2.97 11.18
C GLU A 131 2.17 1.96 12.05
N LEU A 132 1.44 1.33 12.97
CA LEU A 132 1.96 0.26 13.82
C LEU A 132 2.25 -1.00 13.01
N MET A 133 1.32 -1.39 12.13
CA MET A 133 1.54 -2.47 11.16
C MET A 133 2.80 -2.22 10.33
N THR A 134 2.95 -1.03 9.74
CA THR A 134 4.14 -0.71 8.92
C THR A 134 5.43 -0.84 9.70
N ALA A 135 5.44 -0.42 10.97
CA ALA A 135 6.59 -0.56 11.86
C ALA A 135 6.91 -2.01 12.22
N LEU A 136 5.89 -2.84 12.51
CA LEU A 136 6.07 -4.26 12.76
C LEU A 136 6.57 -4.99 11.50
N SER A 137 5.98 -4.69 10.34
CA SER A 137 6.43 -5.21 9.05
C SER A 137 7.89 -4.87 8.78
N TYR A 138 8.34 -3.68 9.18
CA TYR A 138 9.74 -3.28 9.06
C TYR A 138 10.67 -4.06 9.99
N ASN A 139 10.28 -4.26 11.25
CA ASN A 139 11.06 -4.97 12.26
C ASN A 139 11.09 -6.50 12.03
N TYR A 140 9.97 -7.06 11.56
CA TYR A 140 9.71 -8.49 11.42
C TYR A 140 9.54 -8.91 9.97
N GLN A 141 10.45 -8.40 9.15
CA GLN A 141 10.52 -8.67 7.73
C GLN A 141 10.46 -10.17 7.39
N ASP A 142 11.17 -11.02 8.12
CA ASP A 142 11.22 -12.47 7.89
C ASP A 142 10.16 -13.27 8.67
N LYS A 143 9.26 -12.58 9.38
CA LYS A 143 8.20 -13.18 10.18
C LYS A 143 6.83 -12.58 9.83
N PRO A 144 6.38 -12.65 8.56
CA PRO A 144 5.09 -12.08 8.16
C PRO A 144 3.91 -12.69 8.93
N GLN A 145 3.96 -13.96 9.32
CA GLN A 145 2.91 -14.57 10.16
C GLN A 145 2.75 -13.85 11.51
N LEU A 146 3.85 -13.46 12.16
CA LEU A 146 3.80 -12.73 13.43
C LEU A 146 3.07 -11.40 13.29
N VAL A 147 3.30 -10.69 12.18
CA VAL A 147 2.63 -9.42 11.88
C VAL A 147 1.14 -9.65 11.61
N LEU A 148 0.79 -10.71 10.87
CA LEU A 148 -0.60 -11.07 10.61
C LEU A 148 -1.35 -11.43 11.91
N ASP A 149 -0.73 -12.20 12.80
CA ASP A 149 -1.33 -12.59 14.08
C ASP A 149 -1.59 -11.36 14.96
N TRP A 150 -0.64 -10.42 15.01
CA TRP A 150 -0.79 -9.18 15.77
C TRP A 150 -1.90 -8.30 15.19
N LEU A 151 -1.94 -8.15 13.86
CA LEU A 151 -3.02 -7.45 13.15
C LEU A 151 -4.39 -8.07 13.42
N THR A 152 -4.45 -9.41 13.43
CA THR A 152 -5.68 -10.17 13.69
C THR A 152 -6.22 -9.84 15.07
N LEU A 153 -5.38 -9.87 16.11
CA LEU A 153 -5.78 -9.47 17.46
C LEU A 153 -6.17 -8.00 17.53
N ALA A 154 -5.41 -7.10 16.90
CA ALA A 154 -5.73 -5.67 16.87
C ALA A 154 -7.15 -5.44 16.32
N PHE A 155 -7.49 -6.04 15.19
CA PHE A 155 -8.83 -5.91 14.60
C PHE A 155 -9.92 -6.56 15.45
N CYS A 156 -9.67 -7.72 16.08
CA CYS A 156 -10.62 -8.29 17.05
C CYS A 156 -10.86 -7.34 18.23
N GLY A 157 -9.82 -6.65 18.72
CA GLY A 157 -9.96 -5.61 19.73
C GLY A 157 -10.77 -4.41 19.24
N VAL A 158 -10.50 -3.94 18.02
CA VAL A 158 -11.32 -2.90 17.37
C VAL A 158 -12.79 -3.33 17.28
N PHE A 159 -13.06 -4.60 16.97
CA PHE A 159 -14.42 -5.13 16.93
C PHE A 159 -15.12 -5.08 18.28
N GLU A 160 -14.46 -5.49 19.37
CA GLU A 160 -15.02 -5.39 20.72
C GLU A 160 -15.29 -3.93 21.14
N CYS A 161 -14.35 -3.02 20.89
CA CYS A 161 -14.53 -1.61 21.22
C CYS A 161 -15.69 -0.97 20.46
N CYS A 162 -15.78 -1.22 19.16
CA CYS A 162 -16.91 -0.77 18.33
C CYS A 162 -18.25 -1.33 18.84
N LYS A 163 -18.29 -2.62 19.20
CA LYS A 163 -19.47 -3.28 19.76
C LYS A 163 -19.86 -2.70 21.13
N ALA A 164 -18.89 -2.24 21.91
CA ALA A 164 -19.10 -1.53 23.18
C ALA A 164 -19.50 -0.05 23.01
N GLY A 165 -19.63 0.45 21.78
CA GLY A 165 -20.10 1.80 21.48
C GLY A 165 -19.00 2.87 21.35
N VAL A 166 -17.72 2.47 21.27
CA VAL A 166 -16.62 3.41 21.01
C VAL A 166 -16.73 3.96 19.58
N PRO A 167 -16.60 5.29 19.36
CA PRO A 167 -16.67 5.87 18.02
C PRO A 167 -15.58 5.36 17.08
N ILE A 168 -15.95 5.12 15.81
CA ILE A 168 -15.05 4.54 14.78
C ILE A 168 -13.75 5.33 14.57
N LYS A 169 -13.76 6.64 14.79
CA LYS A 169 -12.57 7.50 14.66
C LYS A 169 -11.50 7.21 15.73
N ASP A 170 -11.93 6.65 16.87
CA ASP A 170 -11.12 6.48 18.08
C ASP A 170 -10.65 5.02 18.26
N VAL A 171 -11.38 4.03 17.72
CA VAL A 171 -11.06 2.60 17.91
C VAL A 171 -9.71 2.15 17.35
N PHE A 172 -9.15 2.87 16.37
CA PHE A 172 -7.83 2.55 15.79
C PHE A 172 -6.65 3.19 16.55
N THR A 173 -6.87 3.68 17.76
CA THR A 173 -5.83 4.21 18.65
C THR A 173 -5.23 3.09 19.50
N PRO A 174 -3.95 3.21 19.92
CA PRO A 174 -3.30 2.22 20.79
C PRO A 174 -4.13 1.86 22.02
N GLU A 175 -4.68 2.87 22.70
CA GLU A 175 -5.41 2.72 23.95
C GLU A 175 -6.67 1.86 23.77
N HIS A 176 -7.45 2.13 22.71
CA HIS A 176 -8.66 1.38 22.43
C HIS A 176 -8.37 -0.02 21.87
N MET A 177 -7.28 -0.20 21.12
CA MET A 177 -6.89 -1.54 20.68
C MET A 177 -6.49 -2.41 21.87
N VAL A 178 -5.70 -1.88 22.81
CA VAL A 178 -5.33 -2.58 24.05
C VAL A 178 -6.57 -2.95 24.86
N GLN A 179 -7.48 -1.99 25.08
CA GLN A 179 -8.74 -2.25 25.79
C GLN A 179 -9.55 -3.37 25.13
N GLY A 180 -9.70 -3.31 23.80
CA GLY A 180 -10.45 -4.31 23.05
C GLY A 180 -9.80 -5.69 23.09
N VAL A 181 -8.47 -5.77 22.98
CA VAL A 181 -7.72 -7.02 23.09
C VAL A 181 -7.83 -7.60 24.50
N ALA A 182 -7.79 -6.77 25.54
CA ALA A 182 -7.99 -7.22 26.91
C ALA A 182 -9.36 -7.90 27.12
N CYS A 183 -10.41 -7.40 26.45
CA CYS A 183 -11.73 -8.01 26.46
C CYS A 183 -11.80 -9.30 25.62
N PHE A 184 -11.17 -9.30 24.44
CA PHE A 184 -11.28 -10.39 23.47
C PHE A 184 -10.38 -11.60 23.79
N ALA A 185 -9.11 -11.33 24.11
CA ALA A 185 -8.05 -12.32 24.26
C ALA A 185 -7.10 -11.92 25.42
N PRO A 186 -7.56 -11.95 26.69
CA PRO A 186 -6.78 -11.48 27.83
C PRO A 186 -5.44 -12.22 28.01
N LEU A 187 -5.37 -13.50 27.63
CA LEU A 187 -4.15 -14.30 27.70
C LEU A 187 -3.07 -13.89 26.68
N GLN A 188 -3.43 -13.11 25.66
CA GLN A 188 -2.51 -12.63 24.62
C GLN A 188 -2.21 -11.13 24.77
N LEU A 189 -2.74 -10.49 25.82
CA LEU A 189 -2.64 -9.05 26.03
C LEU A 189 -1.19 -8.59 26.19
N GLU A 190 -0.42 -9.26 27.06
CA GLU A 190 0.97 -8.92 27.33
C GLU A 190 1.82 -8.94 26.04
N TRP A 191 1.73 -10.04 25.28
CA TRP A 191 2.38 -10.16 23.97
C TRP A 191 1.95 -9.06 22.98
N PHE A 192 0.66 -8.72 22.97
CA PHE A 192 0.15 -7.66 22.11
C PHE A 192 0.71 -6.28 22.47
N GLU A 193 0.77 -5.96 23.76
CA GLU A 193 1.29 -4.70 24.32
C GLU A 193 2.80 -4.55 24.11
N GLU A 194 3.57 -5.64 24.22
CA GLU A 194 5.00 -5.66 23.92
C GLU A 194 5.27 -5.23 22.46
N LEU A 195 4.59 -5.88 21.51
CA LEU A 195 4.72 -5.56 20.08
C LEU A 195 4.18 -4.16 19.75
N LEU A 196 3.09 -3.73 20.40
CA LEU A 196 2.57 -2.37 20.26
C LEU A 196 3.59 -1.31 20.72
N THR A 197 4.24 -1.56 21.84
CA THR A 197 5.29 -0.67 22.39
C THR A 197 6.49 -0.62 21.45
N GLU A 198 6.95 -1.77 20.97
CA GLU A 198 8.04 -1.85 20.00
C GLU A 198 7.71 -1.08 18.72
N ALA A 199 6.53 -1.30 18.15
CA ALA A 199 6.06 -0.61 16.96
C ALA A 199 6.00 0.92 17.17
N THR A 200 5.50 1.36 18.33
CA THR A 200 5.43 2.78 18.69
C THR A 200 6.82 3.42 18.77
N ILE A 201 7.78 2.75 19.40
CA ILE A 201 9.18 3.20 19.46
C ILE A 201 9.76 3.29 18.05
N THR A 202 9.54 2.27 17.21
CA THR A 202 9.98 2.25 15.82
C THR A 202 9.37 3.41 15.02
N VAL A 203 8.06 3.66 15.11
CA VAL A 203 7.43 4.81 14.44
C VAL A 203 8.08 6.15 14.86
N LYS A 204 8.27 6.37 16.16
CA LYS A 204 8.90 7.59 16.70
C LYS A 204 10.33 7.76 16.19
N ARG A 205 11.15 6.70 16.28
CA ARG A 205 12.54 6.68 15.81
C ARG A 205 12.63 7.00 14.32
N HIS A 206 11.82 6.31 13.52
CA HIS A 206 11.83 6.48 12.05
C HIS A 206 11.33 7.86 11.62
N ARG A 207 10.36 8.44 12.33
CA ARG A 207 9.92 9.82 12.09
C ARG A 207 11.04 10.82 12.40
N ALA A 208 11.69 10.70 13.56
CA ALA A 208 12.80 11.58 13.95
C ALA A 208 13.97 11.49 12.95
N TRP A 209 14.33 10.27 12.54
CA TRP A 209 15.37 10.03 11.55
C TRP A 209 15.02 10.65 10.19
N ALA A 210 13.80 10.42 9.69
CA ALA A 210 13.34 10.97 8.43
C ALA A 210 13.35 12.50 8.44
N ASN A 211 12.85 13.13 9.50
CA ASN A 211 12.84 14.60 9.64
C ASN A 211 14.28 15.17 9.63
N LYS A 212 15.21 14.52 10.33
CA LYS A 212 16.62 14.91 10.33
C LYS A 212 17.24 14.76 8.94
N ALA A 213 16.97 13.66 8.23
CA ALA A 213 17.50 13.41 6.89
C ALA A 213 16.96 14.41 5.85
N VAL A 214 15.66 14.71 5.91
CA VAL A 214 15.01 15.74 5.08
C VAL A 214 15.67 17.10 5.32
N LYS A 215 15.86 17.50 6.59
CA LYS A 215 16.54 18.76 6.92
C LYS A 215 17.95 18.81 6.31
N ILE A 216 18.75 17.76 6.48
CA ILE A 216 20.10 17.69 5.91
C ILE A 216 20.08 17.79 4.37
N ALA A 217 19.11 17.16 3.70
CA ALA A 217 18.98 17.24 2.25
C ALA A 217 18.67 18.66 1.78
N ILE A 218 17.79 19.37 2.50
CA ILE A 218 17.46 20.77 2.24
C ILE A 218 18.68 21.67 2.44
N ASP A 219 19.37 21.54 3.58
CA ASP A 219 20.56 22.33 3.92
C ASP A 219 21.70 22.13 2.90
N LYS A 220 21.76 20.96 2.26
CA LYS A 220 22.73 20.62 1.21
C LYS A 220 22.28 20.98 -0.22
N GLY A 221 21.13 21.63 -0.38
CA GLY A 221 20.60 21.99 -1.70
C GLY A 221 20.24 20.80 -2.57
N LYS A 222 19.86 19.64 -2.00
CA LYS A 222 19.48 18.43 -2.73
C LYS A 222 18.03 18.46 -3.20
N PHE A 223 17.64 19.54 -3.85
CA PHE A 223 16.29 19.73 -4.33
C PHE A 223 16.25 20.54 -5.63
N ALA A 224 15.12 20.46 -6.32
CA ALA A 224 14.82 21.26 -7.50
C ALA A 224 13.37 21.72 -7.46
N THR A 225 13.09 22.83 -8.14
CA THR A 225 11.72 23.27 -8.44
C THR A 225 11.57 23.24 -9.96
N ILE A 226 10.61 22.46 -10.44
CA ILE A 226 10.36 22.23 -11.86
C ILE A 226 8.98 22.76 -12.18
N ASN A 227 8.88 23.63 -13.18
CA ASN A 227 7.59 24.03 -13.70
C ASN A 227 7.04 22.88 -14.55
N VAL A 228 5.89 22.32 -14.15
CA VAL A 228 5.19 21.30 -14.92
C VAL A 228 3.98 21.96 -15.59
N PRO A 229 3.84 21.84 -16.93
CA PRO A 229 2.72 22.44 -17.66
C PRO A 229 1.36 22.11 -17.02
N ASP A 230 0.48 23.11 -16.92
CA ASP A 230 -0.89 22.99 -16.36
C ASP A 230 -0.98 22.60 -14.87
N ILE A 231 0.18 22.45 -14.22
CA ILE A 231 0.31 22.16 -12.79
C ILE A 231 0.93 23.36 -12.05
N GLY A 232 2.01 23.92 -12.60
CA GLY A 232 2.86 24.91 -11.93
C GLY A 232 4.08 24.28 -11.28
N ASP A 233 4.56 24.92 -10.20
CA ASP A 233 5.86 24.61 -9.63
C ASP A 233 5.86 23.36 -8.74
N VAL A 234 6.54 22.32 -9.22
CA VAL A 234 6.72 21.03 -8.54
C VAL A 234 8.10 20.99 -7.88
N LYS A 235 8.10 21.07 -6.54
CA LYS A 235 9.27 20.82 -5.69
C LYS A 235 9.62 19.33 -5.57
N VAL A 236 10.86 19.00 -5.88
CA VAL A 236 11.46 17.66 -5.81
C VAL A 236 12.59 17.65 -4.78
N LEU A 237 12.65 16.65 -3.91
CA LEU A 237 13.71 16.48 -2.90
C LEU A 237 14.39 15.13 -3.06
N GLU A 238 15.73 15.11 -3.02
CA GLU A 238 16.53 13.89 -2.92
C GLU A 238 17.02 13.68 -1.49
N VAL A 239 16.71 12.53 -0.88
CA VAL A 239 17.00 12.21 0.53
C VAL A 239 17.71 10.87 0.64
N TRP A 240 18.72 10.79 1.50
CA TRP A 240 19.36 9.53 1.88
C TRP A 240 18.89 9.09 3.26
N CYS A 241 18.06 8.04 3.32
CA CYS A 241 17.48 7.56 4.58
C CYS A 241 16.77 6.20 4.37
N ASP A 242 17.02 5.21 5.24
CA ASP A 242 16.29 3.93 5.22
C ASP A 242 14.93 4.00 5.94
N SER A 243 14.48 5.20 6.30
CA SER A 243 13.24 5.35 7.05
C SER A 243 12.02 5.21 6.14
N PHE A 244 11.09 4.33 6.52
CA PHE A 244 9.76 4.25 5.89
C PHE A 244 8.91 5.52 6.08
N LYS A 245 9.38 6.51 6.86
CA LYS A 245 8.73 7.82 7.03
C LYS A 245 9.26 8.91 6.09
N THR A 246 10.30 8.64 5.30
CA THR A 246 10.97 9.68 4.49
C THR A 246 10.03 10.38 3.53
N GLY A 247 9.23 9.65 2.75
CA GLY A 247 8.24 10.25 1.85
C GLY A 247 7.23 11.15 2.58
N SER A 248 6.73 10.71 3.73
CA SER A 248 5.80 11.52 4.55
C SER A 248 6.46 12.76 5.14
N ALA A 249 7.70 12.65 5.62
CA ALA A 249 8.46 13.78 6.17
C ALA A 249 8.78 14.83 5.10
N GLY A 250 9.21 14.41 3.91
CA GLY A 250 9.49 15.32 2.79
C GLY A 250 8.23 16.07 2.33
N ARG A 251 7.08 15.38 2.28
CA ARG A 251 5.78 16.02 1.98
C ARG A 251 5.36 17.04 3.04
N GLN A 252 5.58 16.75 4.33
CA GLN A 252 5.35 17.72 5.41
C GLN A 252 6.24 18.95 5.31
N ALA A 253 7.46 18.79 4.77
CA ALA A 253 8.37 19.89 4.47
C ALA A 253 8.01 20.67 3.18
N GLY A 254 6.91 20.33 2.51
CA GLY A 254 6.41 21.05 1.33
C GLY A 254 6.95 20.57 -0.02
N TYR A 255 7.54 19.37 -0.08
CA TYR A 255 7.98 18.75 -1.33
C TYR A 255 6.90 17.84 -1.90
N HIS A 256 6.69 17.90 -3.22
CA HIS A 256 5.67 17.10 -3.90
C HIS A 256 6.22 15.74 -4.29
N ILE A 257 7.48 15.68 -4.73
CA ILE A 257 8.18 14.45 -5.07
C ILE A 257 9.37 14.27 -4.13
N VAL A 258 9.51 13.09 -3.53
CA VAL A 258 10.63 12.74 -2.65
C VAL A 258 11.32 11.50 -3.20
N ILE A 259 12.54 11.66 -3.69
CA ILE A 259 13.42 10.57 -4.14
C ILE A 259 14.24 10.13 -2.92
N GLN A 260 13.91 8.98 -2.37
CA GLN A 260 14.58 8.36 -1.24
C GLN A 260 15.58 7.32 -1.73
N TRP A 261 16.81 7.41 -1.24
CA TRP A 261 17.84 6.41 -1.40
C TRP A 261 18.09 5.67 -0.10
N ASN A 262 18.15 4.35 -0.19
CA ASN A 262 18.49 3.45 0.90
C ASN A 262 19.98 3.09 0.88
N LYS A 263 20.50 2.62 2.02
CA LYS A 263 21.91 2.26 2.22
C LYS A 263 22.41 1.14 1.30
N ASP A 264 21.51 0.28 0.85
CA ASP A 264 21.74 -0.86 -0.02
C ASP A 264 21.71 -0.49 -1.51
N GLY A 265 21.49 0.79 -1.83
CA GLY A 265 21.42 1.29 -3.20
C GLY A 265 20.02 1.23 -3.82
N HIS A 266 19.02 0.73 -3.09
CA HIS A 266 17.62 0.81 -3.53
C HIS A 266 17.10 2.25 -3.49
N CYS A 267 16.15 2.55 -4.37
CA CYS A 267 15.57 3.87 -4.52
C CYS A 267 14.04 3.81 -4.52
N GLN A 268 13.40 4.78 -3.88
CA GLN A 268 11.94 4.92 -3.84
C GLN A 268 11.58 6.37 -4.16
N ILE A 269 10.67 6.60 -5.09
CA ILE A 269 10.17 7.92 -5.44
C ILE A 269 8.75 8.03 -4.92
N HIS A 270 8.56 8.84 -3.90
CA HIS A 270 7.26 9.10 -3.29
C HIS A 270 6.64 10.33 -3.95
N GLY A 271 5.48 10.17 -4.55
CA GLY A 271 4.63 11.26 -4.99
C GLY A 271 3.75 11.80 -3.86
N GLY A 272 3.30 13.02 -4.07
CA GLY A 272 2.36 13.74 -3.23
C GLY A 272 1.28 14.38 -4.09
N HIS A 273 0.33 15.04 -3.42
CA HIS A 273 -0.72 15.79 -4.08
C HIS A 273 -0.47 17.28 -3.96
N ILE A 274 -0.88 17.99 -5.01
CA ILE A 274 -0.99 19.44 -5.05
C ILE A 274 -2.42 19.78 -4.63
N LYS A 275 -2.55 20.68 -3.66
CA LYS A 275 -3.85 21.14 -3.16
C LYS A 275 -4.21 22.44 -3.86
N GLU A 276 -5.40 22.48 -4.42
CA GLU A 276 -5.98 23.69 -5.00
C GLU A 276 -7.31 23.96 -4.30
N LYS A 277 -7.51 25.20 -3.83
CA LYS A 277 -8.78 25.62 -3.27
C LYS A 277 -9.59 26.31 -4.36
N LEU A 278 -10.75 25.76 -4.69
CA LEU A 278 -11.67 26.35 -5.65
C LEU A 278 -12.39 27.56 -5.05
N GLU A 279 -12.97 28.39 -5.91
CA GLU A 279 -13.76 29.58 -5.52
C GLU A 279 -14.91 29.22 -4.57
N ASN A 280 -15.53 28.05 -4.76
CA ASN A 280 -16.61 27.53 -3.91
C ASN A 280 -16.12 27.00 -2.54
N GLY A 281 -14.83 27.14 -2.23
CA GLY A 281 -14.20 26.69 -0.98
C GLY A 281 -13.82 25.21 -0.93
N SER A 282 -14.17 24.41 -1.94
CA SER A 282 -13.77 23.00 -2.01
C SER A 282 -12.28 22.84 -2.36
N ILE A 283 -11.68 21.71 -1.98
CA ILE A 283 -10.26 21.42 -2.21
C ILE A 283 -10.10 20.31 -3.25
N ILE A 284 -9.47 20.61 -4.37
CA ILE A 284 -9.03 19.57 -5.32
C ILE A 284 -7.64 19.08 -4.91
N LYS A 285 -7.45 17.76 -4.94
CA LYS A 285 -6.13 17.13 -4.82
C LYS A 285 -5.73 16.59 -6.17
N ARG A 286 -4.64 17.12 -6.71
CA ARG A 286 -4.07 16.71 -8.00
C ARG A 286 -2.79 15.93 -7.75
N TRP A 287 -2.68 14.72 -8.28
CA TRP A 287 -1.49 13.87 -8.17
C TRP A 287 -0.73 13.85 -9.49
N ILE A 288 0.61 13.81 -9.41
CA ILE A 288 1.46 13.67 -10.59
C ILE A 288 1.55 12.20 -10.96
N HIS A 289 1.12 11.84 -12.16
CA HIS A 289 1.21 10.47 -12.67
C HIS A 289 2.67 10.12 -12.98
N LEU A 290 3.30 9.29 -12.14
CA LEU A 290 4.71 8.93 -12.28
C LEU A 290 5.02 7.97 -13.45
N GLY A 291 4.04 7.60 -14.28
CA GLY A 291 4.23 6.74 -15.46
C GLY A 291 5.35 7.18 -16.41
N MET A 292 5.47 8.48 -16.71
CA MET A 292 6.56 8.97 -17.56
C MET A 292 7.93 8.90 -16.86
N VAL A 293 7.98 9.14 -15.54
CA VAL A 293 9.20 8.96 -14.75
C VAL A 293 9.61 7.48 -14.74
N ALA A 294 8.67 6.57 -14.45
CA ALA A 294 8.89 5.14 -14.51
C ALA A 294 9.37 4.70 -15.90
N LYS A 295 8.81 5.32 -16.95
CA LYS A 295 9.21 5.08 -18.33
C LYS A 295 10.70 5.33 -18.53
N GLU A 296 11.11 6.57 -18.31
CA GLU A 296 12.49 7.00 -18.54
C GLU A 296 13.47 6.23 -17.66
N LEU A 297 13.11 5.93 -16.41
CA LEU A 297 13.98 5.15 -15.52
C LEU A 297 14.19 3.71 -16.00
N ARG A 298 13.18 3.00 -16.53
CA ARG A 298 13.44 1.65 -17.06
C ARG A 298 14.23 1.68 -18.38
N LEU A 299 14.03 2.68 -19.25
CA LEU A 299 14.88 2.86 -20.44
C LEU A 299 16.34 3.06 -20.02
N LEU A 300 16.56 3.92 -19.04
CA LEU A 300 17.88 4.24 -18.53
C LEU A 300 18.53 3.02 -17.88
N GLU A 301 17.79 2.29 -17.05
CA GLU A 301 18.25 1.04 -16.44
C GLU A 301 18.62 -0.01 -17.50
N ALA A 302 17.78 -0.20 -18.52
CA ALA A 302 18.04 -1.15 -19.59
C ALA A 302 19.33 -0.79 -20.35
N LYS A 303 19.54 0.50 -20.62
CA LYS A 303 20.77 1.02 -21.23
C LYS A 303 22.00 0.74 -20.38
N PHE A 304 21.96 1.06 -19.08
CA PHE A 304 23.10 0.81 -18.17
C PHE A 304 23.41 -0.69 -18.01
N ARG A 305 22.40 -1.56 -18.16
CA ARG A 305 22.57 -3.02 -18.12
C ARG A 305 22.92 -3.64 -19.49
N GLY A 306 23.06 -2.83 -20.55
CA GLY A 306 23.36 -3.34 -21.90
C GLY A 306 22.23 -4.16 -22.53
N ARG A 307 20.99 -4.00 -22.07
CA ARG A 307 19.82 -4.72 -22.59
C ARG A 307 19.22 -3.97 -23.79
N LYS A 308 18.82 -4.70 -24.82
CA LYS A 308 18.01 -4.16 -25.92
C LYS A 308 16.62 -3.76 -25.41
N ILE A 309 16.21 -2.53 -25.70
CA ILE A 309 14.90 -1.98 -25.32
C ILE A 309 13.86 -2.46 -26.35
N THR A 310 12.73 -2.99 -25.88
CA THR A 310 11.61 -3.41 -26.74
C THR A 310 10.36 -2.59 -26.37
N PRO A 311 10.06 -1.50 -27.12
CA PRO A 311 9.03 -0.53 -26.75
C PRO A 311 7.65 -1.13 -26.42
N ASP A 312 7.21 -2.15 -27.16
CA ASP A 312 5.87 -2.75 -26.97
C ASP A 312 5.79 -3.68 -25.75
N GLN A 313 6.90 -4.30 -25.35
CA GLN A 313 6.93 -5.18 -24.17
C GLN A 313 7.23 -4.37 -22.90
N ASP A 314 8.08 -3.35 -23.02
CA ASP A 314 8.47 -2.49 -21.90
C ASP A 314 7.36 -1.48 -21.53
N TRP A 315 6.48 -1.10 -22.49
CA TRP A 315 5.43 -0.08 -22.29
C TRP A 315 3.99 -0.52 -22.38
N THR A 316 3.59 -1.33 -23.36
CA THR A 316 2.15 -1.61 -23.57
C THR A 316 1.60 -2.66 -22.58
N LYS A 317 2.48 -3.41 -21.89
CA LYS A 317 2.14 -4.27 -20.74
C LYS A 317 2.27 -3.55 -19.39
N SER A 318 2.67 -2.27 -19.38
CA SER A 318 3.33 -1.63 -18.24
C SER A 318 2.43 -0.89 -17.24
N GLY A 319 1.11 -1.09 -17.31
CA GLY A 319 0.18 -0.49 -16.35
C GLY A 319 0.45 -0.92 -14.90
N ASN A 320 1.00 -2.11 -14.71
CA ASN A 320 1.46 -2.71 -13.46
C ASN A 320 2.56 -3.73 -13.88
N ILE A 321 3.63 -3.93 -13.11
CA ILE A 321 4.85 -4.72 -13.51
C ILE A 321 4.49 -5.99 -14.27
N PHE A 322 5.09 -6.30 -15.42
CA PHE A 322 5.27 -7.71 -15.79
C PHE A 322 6.57 -7.95 -16.56
N PHE A 323 7.16 -9.11 -16.24
CA PHE A 323 8.36 -9.69 -16.85
C PHE A 323 8.31 -9.62 -18.38
N VAL A 324 9.48 -9.46 -19.01
CA VAL A 324 9.64 -9.73 -20.45
C VAL A 324 9.58 -11.25 -20.66
N GLU A 325 9.22 -11.71 -21.86
CA GLU A 325 9.07 -13.12 -22.31
C GLU A 325 10.19 -14.11 -21.93
N ASN A 326 11.26 -13.67 -21.27
CA ASN A 326 12.39 -14.46 -20.79
C ASN A 326 12.65 -14.33 -19.27
N LYS A 327 11.63 -14.06 -18.44
CA LYS A 327 11.72 -13.97 -16.96
C LYS A 327 12.74 -12.93 -16.43
N THR A 328 13.10 -11.93 -17.24
CA THR A 328 14.06 -10.90 -16.82
C THR A 328 13.36 -9.88 -15.93
N LYS A 329 13.83 -9.73 -14.69
CA LYS A 329 13.29 -8.80 -13.70
C LYS A 329 13.51 -7.34 -14.13
N ILE A 330 12.44 -6.57 -14.30
CA ILE A 330 12.53 -5.11 -14.50
C ILE A 330 12.59 -4.47 -13.11
N PRO A 331 13.64 -3.71 -12.78
CA PRO A 331 13.90 -3.34 -11.39
C PRO A 331 13.12 -2.10 -10.92
N TRP A 332 12.16 -1.58 -11.70
CA TRP A 332 11.36 -0.39 -11.36
C TRP A 332 9.86 -0.69 -11.41
N TYR A 333 9.22 -0.59 -10.23
CA TYR A 333 7.82 -0.86 -9.97
C TYR A 333 7.00 0.41 -9.80
N LEU A 334 5.93 0.54 -10.59
CA LEU A 334 4.89 1.54 -10.42
C LEU A 334 3.57 0.83 -10.03
N PRO A 335 3.03 1.02 -8.82
CA PRO A 335 1.73 0.50 -8.41
C PRO A 335 0.59 1.16 -9.18
N GLU A 336 -0.58 0.51 -9.19
CA GLU A 336 -1.77 0.94 -9.95
C GLU A 336 -2.26 2.35 -9.60
N PHE A 337 -2.01 2.81 -8.37
CA PHE A 337 -2.37 4.18 -7.95
C PHE A 337 -1.37 5.24 -8.44
N VAL A 338 -0.26 4.85 -9.06
CA VAL A 338 0.69 5.71 -9.81
C VAL A 338 1.34 6.85 -9.00
N THR A 339 1.22 6.80 -7.68
CA THR A 339 1.68 7.88 -6.79
C THR A 339 3.04 7.61 -6.16
N SER A 340 3.63 6.42 -6.33
CA SER A 340 4.97 6.10 -5.84
C SER A 340 5.65 5.11 -6.78
N LEU A 341 6.95 5.22 -6.98
CA LEU A 341 7.74 4.33 -7.83
C LEU A 341 8.85 3.70 -6.99
N TYR A 342 9.07 2.40 -7.11
CA TYR A 342 9.98 1.65 -6.26
C TYR A 342 11.01 0.90 -7.09
N ASN A 343 12.28 1.02 -6.73
CA ASN A 343 13.32 0.11 -7.17
C ASN A 343 13.51 -0.95 -6.09
N GLY A 344 12.84 -2.10 -6.24
CA GLY A 344 12.70 -3.11 -5.18
C GLY A 344 11.66 -2.72 -4.12
N THR A 345 11.08 -3.73 -3.46
CA THR A 345 10.09 -3.54 -2.39
C THR A 345 10.33 -4.54 -1.26
N MET A 346 9.68 -4.35 -0.11
CA MET A 346 9.70 -5.34 0.98
C MET A 346 9.20 -6.73 0.55
N SER A 347 8.30 -6.77 -0.44
CA SER A 347 7.76 -7.99 -1.02
C SER A 347 8.61 -8.54 -2.18
N SER A 348 9.55 -7.76 -2.73
CA SER A 348 10.47 -8.13 -3.83
C SER A 348 11.93 -7.89 -3.43
N ARG A 349 12.41 -8.56 -2.38
CA ARG A 349 13.79 -8.35 -1.87
C ARG A 349 14.89 -8.80 -2.82
N ASP A 350 14.58 -9.74 -3.70
CA ASP A 350 15.55 -10.30 -4.65
C ASP A 350 15.69 -9.46 -5.93
N ILE A 351 15.11 -8.26 -5.95
CA ILE A 351 15.38 -7.29 -7.00
C ILE A 351 16.73 -6.66 -6.66
N PRO A 352 17.72 -6.64 -7.58
CA PRO A 352 18.96 -5.93 -7.34
C PRO A 352 18.73 -4.41 -7.31
N ALA A 353 19.56 -3.70 -6.55
CA ALA A 353 19.61 -2.24 -6.57
C ALA A 353 19.74 -1.70 -8.01
N THR A 354 19.20 -0.49 -8.22
CA THR A 354 19.35 0.22 -9.49
C THR A 354 20.81 0.46 -9.79
N VAL A 355 21.20 0.24 -11.05
CA VAL A 355 22.55 0.58 -11.53
C VAL A 355 22.67 2.05 -11.95
N ILE A 356 21.57 2.80 -11.90
CA ILE A 356 21.55 4.22 -12.27
C ILE A 356 22.19 5.02 -11.14
N GLY A 357 23.27 5.74 -11.46
CA GLY A 357 23.92 6.64 -10.51
C GLY A 357 22.99 7.78 -10.07
N LYS A 358 23.08 8.16 -8.78
CA LYS A 358 22.17 9.13 -8.14
C LYS A 358 21.98 10.45 -8.92
N PRO A 359 23.04 11.13 -9.39
CA PRO A 359 22.88 12.37 -10.16
C PRO A 359 22.08 12.17 -11.44
N LYS A 360 22.31 11.04 -12.13
CA LYS A 360 21.62 10.70 -13.38
C LYS A 360 20.16 10.33 -13.14
N LEU A 361 19.86 9.65 -12.04
CA LEU A 361 18.49 9.36 -11.65
C LEU A 361 17.73 10.65 -11.33
N PHE A 362 18.32 11.53 -10.50
CA PHE A 362 17.73 12.82 -10.16
C PHE A 362 17.44 13.64 -11.42
N GLU A 363 18.43 13.75 -12.31
CA GLU A 363 18.31 14.42 -13.62
C GLU A 363 17.19 13.82 -14.48
N ALA A 364 17.11 12.49 -14.59
CA ALA A 364 16.08 11.81 -15.36
C ALA A 364 14.68 12.09 -14.80
N VAL A 365 14.52 12.10 -13.48
CA VAL A 365 13.23 12.42 -12.84
C VAL A 365 12.82 13.86 -13.18
N ILE A 366 13.68 14.84 -12.95
CA ILE A 366 13.34 16.25 -13.21
C ILE A 366 13.03 16.54 -14.68
N GLN A 367 13.73 15.89 -15.62
CA GLN A 367 13.49 16.04 -17.06
C GLN A 367 12.20 15.34 -17.52
N SER A 368 11.72 14.35 -16.77
CA SER A 368 10.50 13.60 -17.09
C SER A 368 9.24 14.27 -16.56
N LEU A 369 9.33 14.99 -15.44
CA LEU A 369 8.19 15.61 -14.77
C LEU A 369 7.35 16.53 -15.68
N PRO A 370 7.93 17.38 -16.56
CA PRO A 370 7.15 18.19 -17.50
C PRO A 370 6.29 17.38 -18.47
N LYS A 371 6.57 16.09 -18.65
CA LYS A 371 5.82 15.17 -19.53
C LYS A 371 4.75 14.37 -18.75
N CYS A 372 4.76 14.45 -17.42
CA CYS A 372 3.80 13.74 -16.58
C CYS A 372 2.41 14.35 -16.70
N LYS A 373 1.39 13.49 -16.69
CA LYS A 373 -0.02 13.89 -16.64
C LYS A 373 -0.47 14.06 -15.18
N LEU A 374 -1.60 14.74 -15.00
CA LEU A 374 -2.28 14.80 -13.71
C LEU A 374 -3.33 13.70 -13.57
N VAL A 375 -3.45 13.17 -12.35
CA VAL A 375 -4.62 12.42 -11.89
C VAL A 375 -5.36 13.29 -10.88
N VAL A 376 -6.64 13.54 -11.11
CA VAL A 376 -7.43 14.47 -10.29
C VAL A 376 -8.38 13.70 -9.37
N GLN A 377 -8.38 14.08 -8.09
CA GLN A 377 -9.37 13.64 -7.11
C GLN A 377 -10.03 14.88 -6.49
N ILE A 378 -11.35 15.02 -6.69
CA ILE A 378 -12.16 16.09 -6.10
C ILE A 378 -12.67 15.65 -4.72
N ASP A 379 -12.73 16.57 -3.76
CA ASP A 379 -13.13 16.30 -2.37
C ASP A 379 -14.51 15.62 -2.19
N LYS A 380 -14.64 14.94 -1.04
CA LYS A 380 -15.51 13.81 -0.67
C LYS A 380 -17.04 13.91 -0.86
N ASN A 381 -17.62 15.02 -1.32
CA ASN A 381 -19.08 15.12 -1.46
C ASN A 381 -19.64 14.58 -2.79
N LYS A 382 -18.80 14.14 -3.74
CA LYS A 382 -19.26 13.64 -5.04
C LYS A 382 -18.71 12.27 -5.49
N LYS A 383 -18.03 11.51 -4.62
CA LYS A 383 -17.59 10.11 -4.88
C LYS A 383 -17.20 9.82 -6.34
N GLN A 384 -16.27 10.59 -6.91
CA GLN A 384 -15.67 10.30 -8.21
C GLN A 384 -14.17 10.54 -8.14
N ILE A 385 -13.39 9.48 -8.35
CA ILE A 385 -12.05 9.61 -8.92
C ILE A 385 -12.27 9.91 -10.41
N LEU A 386 -11.66 11.01 -10.87
CA LEU A 386 -11.87 11.59 -12.18
C LEU A 386 -10.83 11.15 -13.20
N GLU A 387 -11.28 11.19 -14.44
CA GLU A 387 -10.55 11.37 -15.70
C GLU A 387 -9.05 11.63 -15.56
N VAL A 388 -8.25 10.81 -16.27
CA VAL A 388 -6.90 11.24 -16.64
C VAL A 388 -7.08 12.45 -17.53
N ILE A 389 -6.67 13.63 -17.06
CA ILE A 389 -6.62 14.80 -17.93
C ILE A 389 -5.47 14.55 -18.90
N THR A 390 -5.82 14.06 -20.08
CA THR A 390 -4.94 14.01 -21.23
C THR A 390 -5.13 15.32 -21.98
N ALA A 391 -4.05 16.11 -22.10
CA ALA A 391 -3.94 17.06 -23.20
C ALA A 391 -4.01 16.31 -24.53
#